data_AF-A0A8J5IBL3-F1
#
_entry.id   AF-A0A8J5IBL3-F1
#
_cell.length_a   1.000
_cell.length_b   1.000
_cell.length_c   1.000
_cell.angle_alpha   90.00
_cell.angle_beta   90.00
_cell.angle_gamma   90.00
#
_symmetry.space_group_name_H-M   'P 1'
#
loop_
_entity.id
_entity.type
_entity.pdbx_description
1 polymer ?
#
loop_
_entity_poly.entity_id
_entity_poly.type
_entity_poly.pdbx_seq_one_letter_code
_entity_poly.pdbx_strand_id
1 'polypeptide(L)'
;MEILGEIAERQANKQELDEDQVTFMNSVMERTPGSGLTKYGGWYPKLFYDCRMDSCKRDVLVVDVHTKYPSREHGDAGGVLHLGVGDPVVGFFIVDELCMLALYSAATSL
;
A
#
# COMPACT_ATOMS: atom_id res chain seq x y z
N MET A 1 16.21 -0.61 -2.66
CA MET A 1 15.20 0.14 -3.45
C MET A 1 14.73 -0.74 -4.60
N GLU A 2 15.64 -1.17 -5.47
CA GLU A 2 15.56 -2.33 -6.40
C GLU A 2 14.27 -3.17 -6.31
N ILE A 3 14.11 -4.01 -5.28
CA ILE A 3 12.93 -4.89 -5.08
C ILE A 3 11.55 -4.20 -5.17
N LEU A 4 11.40 -2.93 -4.79
CA LEU A 4 10.14 -2.19 -4.95
C LEU A 4 9.89 -1.78 -6.41
N GLY A 5 10.95 -1.52 -7.18
CA GLY A 5 10.88 -1.31 -8.61
C GLY A 5 10.50 -2.59 -9.34
N GLU A 6 11.17 -3.71 -9.02
CA GLU A 6 10.86 -5.03 -9.59
C GLU A 6 9.42 -5.48 -9.30
N ILE A 7 8.93 -5.26 -8.07
CA ILE A 7 7.54 -5.54 -7.69
C ILE A 7 6.59 -4.69 -8.54
N ALA A 8 6.86 -3.39 -8.68
CA ALA A 8 6.03 -2.49 -9.48
C ALA A 8 6.05 -2.85 -10.99
N GLU A 9 7.21 -3.22 -11.54
CA GLU A 9 7.35 -3.67 -12.93
C GLU A 9 6.59 -4.97 -13.18
N ARG A 10 6.71 -5.98 -12.30
CA ARG A 10 5.93 -7.22 -12.40
C ARG A 10 4.44 -6.95 -12.31
N GLN A 11 4.00 -6.13 -11.35
CA GLN A 11 2.58 -5.78 -11.16
C GLN A 11 2.02 -5.03 -12.37
N ALA A 12 2.75 -4.08 -12.95
CA ALA A 12 2.37 -3.38 -14.18
C ALA A 12 2.27 -4.33 -15.39
N ASN A 13 3.06 -5.40 -15.42
CA ASN A 13 3.01 -6.44 -16.45
C ASN A 13 2.07 -7.63 -16.09
N LYS A 14 1.29 -7.53 -15.01
CA LYS A 14 0.44 -8.61 -14.45
C LYS A 14 1.16 -9.95 -14.21
N GLN A 15 2.44 -9.89 -13.86
CA GLN A 15 3.26 -11.05 -13.53
C GLN A 15 3.17 -11.36 -12.03
N GLU A 16 3.25 -12.65 -11.68
CA GLU A 16 3.34 -13.08 -10.29
C GLU A 16 4.64 -12.57 -9.64
N LEU A 17 4.56 -12.26 -8.34
CA LEU A 17 5.72 -11.95 -7.51
C LEU A 17 6.46 -13.25 -7.16
N ASP A 18 7.79 -13.21 -7.15
CA ASP A 18 8.59 -14.36 -6.71
C ASP A 18 8.64 -14.50 -5.18
N GLU A 19 9.25 -15.58 -4.67
CA GLU A 19 9.27 -15.91 -3.24
C GLU A 19 9.95 -14.84 -2.39
N ASP A 20 11.00 -14.17 -2.88
CA ASP A 20 11.69 -13.09 -2.17
C ASP A 20 10.83 -11.82 -2.12
N GLN A 21 10.14 -11.50 -3.22
CA GLN A 21 9.20 -10.37 -3.31
C GLN A 21 7.95 -10.58 -2.44
N VAL A 22 7.37 -11.79 -2.44
CA VAL A 22 6.28 -12.18 -1.55
C VAL A 22 6.74 -12.13 -0.09
N THR A 23 7.95 -12.61 0.21
CA THR A 23 8.55 -12.52 1.55
C THR A 23 8.77 -11.06 1.97
N PHE A 24 9.23 -10.19 1.06
CA PHE A 24 9.36 -8.76 1.31
C PHE A 24 8.01 -8.11 1.63
N MET A 25 6.98 -8.35 0.81
CA MET A 25 5.63 -7.78 1.00
C MET A 25 5.02 -8.21 2.33
N ASN A 26 5.12 -9.50 2.69
CA ASN A 26 4.72 -10.00 4.01
C ASN A 26 5.53 -9.36 5.16
N SER A 27 6.73 -8.86 4.88
CA SER A 27 7.62 -8.24 5.87
C SER A 27 7.44 -6.71 6.06
N VAL A 28 6.48 -6.07 5.35
CA VAL A 28 6.34 -4.61 5.32
C VAL A 28 6.01 -4.01 6.69
N MET A 29 5.10 -4.61 7.46
CA MET A 29 4.69 -4.10 8.79
C MET A 29 5.33 -4.87 9.96
N GLU A 30 5.48 -6.18 9.84
CA GLU A 30 6.04 -7.08 10.86
C GLU A 30 6.98 -8.08 10.19
N ARG A 31 7.99 -8.63 10.90
CA ARG A 31 8.89 -9.66 10.35
C ARG A 31 8.83 -10.99 11.11
N THR A 32 8.09 -11.04 12.21
CA THR A 32 7.90 -12.25 13.02
C THR A 32 6.63 -12.99 12.56
N PRO A 33 6.72 -14.19 11.97
CA PRO A 33 5.53 -15.00 11.71
C PRO A 33 4.96 -15.55 13.04
N GLY A 34 3.64 -15.50 13.19
CA GLY A 34 2.91 -16.06 14.34
C GLY A 34 1.91 -15.07 14.96
N SER A 35 0.94 -15.62 15.71
CA SER A 35 -0.03 -14.82 16.48
C SER A 35 0.55 -14.37 17.83
N GLY A 36 0.40 -13.09 18.16
CA GLY A 36 0.91 -12.52 19.41
C GLY A 36 0.93 -10.99 19.38
N LEU A 37 1.71 -10.38 20.27
CA LEU A 37 1.95 -8.93 20.27
C LEU A 37 2.69 -8.51 18.99
N THR A 38 2.04 -7.73 18.14
CA THR A 38 2.67 -7.07 16.98
C THR A 38 3.80 -6.18 17.47
N LYS A 39 5.01 -6.36 16.90
CA LYS A 39 6.22 -5.64 17.29
C LYS A 39 6.51 -4.47 16.37
N TYR A 40 5.79 -4.37 15.25
CA TYR A 40 5.99 -3.41 14.17
C TYR A 40 7.43 -3.46 13.64
N GLY A 41 7.98 -4.67 13.55
CA GLY A 41 9.37 -4.93 13.19
C GLY A 41 9.70 -4.80 11.69
N GLY A 42 8.70 -4.49 10.86
CA GLY A 42 8.74 -4.51 9.39
C GLY A 42 9.60 -3.44 8.73
N TRP A 43 9.51 -3.33 7.41
CA TRP A 43 10.18 -2.29 6.62
C TRP A 43 9.62 -0.89 6.89
N TYR A 44 8.31 -0.68 6.76
CA TYR A 44 7.67 0.64 6.82
C TYR A 44 7.87 1.39 8.15
N PRO A 45 7.71 0.76 9.33
CA PRO A 45 7.89 1.47 10.61
C PRO A 45 9.30 2.04 10.82
N LYS A 46 10.33 1.54 10.11
CA LYS A 46 11.72 2.03 10.22
C LYS A 46 12.01 3.29 9.40
N LEU A 47 11.08 3.71 8.53
CA LEU A 47 11.29 4.87 7.66
C LEU A 47 10.79 6.18 8.27
N PHE A 48 9.76 6.11 9.12
CA PHE A 48 8.95 7.27 9.52
C PHE A 48 8.73 7.39 11.04
N TYR A 49 9.33 6.50 11.86
CA TYR A 49 9.14 6.45 13.31
C TYR A 49 10.43 6.08 14.03
N ASP A 50 10.94 6.97 14.89
CA ASP A 50 12.12 6.68 15.74
C ASP A 50 11.84 5.51 16.70
N CYS A 51 10.62 5.47 17.26
CA CYS A 51 10.10 4.31 17.96
C CYS A 51 9.06 3.60 17.09
N ARG A 52 9.36 2.39 16.62
CA ARG A 52 8.45 1.60 15.76
C ARG A 52 7.05 1.36 16.35
N MET A 53 6.90 1.41 17.68
CA MET A 53 5.59 1.29 18.35
C MET A 53 4.71 2.53 18.16
N ASP A 54 5.24 3.65 17.68
CA ASP A 54 4.45 4.85 17.37
C ASP A 54 3.64 4.67 16.07
N SER A 55 4.01 3.70 15.23
CA SER A 55 3.25 3.32 14.04
C SER A 55 1.88 2.70 14.35
N CYS A 56 1.63 2.29 15.59
CA CYS A 56 0.31 1.86 16.07
C CYS A 56 -0.44 2.92 16.92
N LYS A 57 0.11 4.14 17.02
CA LYS A 57 -0.49 5.26 17.77
C LYS A 57 -1.17 6.30 16.88
N ARG A 58 -0.90 6.29 15.56
CA ARG A 58 -1.59 7.17 14.61
C ARG A 58 -2.92 6.53 14.21
N ASP A 59 -4.00 7.24 14.48
CA ASP A 59 -5.33 6.92 13.98
C ASP A 59 -5.48 7.55 12.58
N VAL A 60 -5.10 6.80 11.55
CA VAL A 60 -5.13 7.24 10.14
C VAL A 60 -6.34 6.64 9.48
N LEU A 61 -7.29 7.49 9.07
CA LEU A 61 -8.48 7.06 8.34
C LEU A 61 -8.25 7.19 6.83
N VAL A 62 -8.60 6.17 6.06
CA VAL A 62 -8.60 6.19 4.59
C VAL A 62 -10.00 5.84 4.08
N VAL A 63 -10.49 6.55 3.07
CA VAL A 63 -11.85 6.42 2.51
C VAL A 63 -11.81 6.49 0.98
N ASP A 64 -12.49 5.55 0.33
CA ASP A 64 -12.54 5.40 -1.12
C ASP A 64 -13.86 5.96 -1.70
N VAL A 65 -13.83 7.22 -2.14
CA VAL A 65 -15.01 7.87 -2.72
C VAL A 65 -15.14 7.47 -4.19
N HIS A 66 -16.12 6.64 -4.51
CA HIS A 66 -16.44 6.26 -5.89
C HIS A 66 -17.12 7.43 -6.61
N THR A 67 -16.34 8.21 -7.37
CA THR A 67 -16.79 9.43 -8.05
C THR A 67 -17.51 9.14 -9.37
N LYS A 68 -17.27 7.98 -9.98
CA LYS A 68 -17.85 7.58 -11.26
C LYS A 68 -17.96 6.05 -11.35
N TYR A 69 -19.14 5.55 -11.72
CA TYR A 69 -19.37 4.11 -11.89
C TYR A 69 -18.72 3.61 -13.20
N PRO A 70 -18.02 2.46 -13.20
CA PRO A 70 -17.40 1.90 -14.41
C PRO A 70 -18.45 1.45 -15.43
N SER A 71 -18.26 1.78 -16.71
CA SER A 71 -19.17 1.38 -17.80
C SER A 71 -18.43 0.64 -18.90
N ARG A 72 -18.51 -0.70 -18.86
CA ARG A 72 -17.89 -1.61 -19.82
C ARG A 72 -18.34 -1.36 -21.26
N GLU A 73 -19.59 -0.94 -21.46
CA GLU A 73 -20.16 -0.63 -22.78
C GLU A 73 -19.53 0.63 -23.43
N HIS A 74 -19.02 1.55 -22.61
CA HIS A 74 -18.45 2.82 -23.05
C HIS A 74 -16.91 2.86 -22.92
N GLY A 75 -16.26 1.74 -22.59
CA GLY A 75 -14.81 1.67 -22.36
C GLY A 75 -14.35 2.45 -21.12
N ASP A 76 -15.23 2.65 -20.14
CA ASP A 76 -15.06 3.60 -19.05
C ASP A 76 -14.69 2.88 -17.74
N ALA A 77 -13.48 3.13 -17.24
CA ALA A 77 -12.98 2.55 -15.98
C ALA A 77 -13.64 3.12 -14.72
N GLY A 78 -14.48 4.16 -14.83
CA GLY A 78 -15.06 4.84 -13.68
C GLY A 78 -14.04 5.74 -12.98
N GLY A 79 -14.11 5.85 -11.66
CA GLY A 79 -13.18 6.65 -10.87
C GLY A 79 -13.38 6.51 -9.37
N VAL A 80 -12.25 6.39 -8.64
CA VAL A 80 -12.18 6.38 -7.19
C VAL A 80 -11.25 7.51 -6.75
N LEU A 81 -11.67 8.27 -5.74
CA LEU A 81 -10.86 9.27 -5.06
C LEU A 81 -10.51 8.74 -3.66
N HIS A 82 -9.25 8.37 -3.48
CA HIS A 82 -8.69 7.96 -2.19
C HIS A 82 -8.45 9.21 -1.33
N LEU A 83 -9.15 9.34 -0.21
CA LEU A 83 -8.96 10.42 0.76
C LEU A 83 -8.43 9.86 2.07
N GLY A 84 -7.36 10.45 2.60
CA GLY A 84 -6.80 10.06 3.89
C GLY A 84 -6.74 11.24 4.87
N VAL A 85 -6.95 10.96 6.15
CA VAL A 85 -6.95 11.93 7.25
C VAL A 85 -6.04 11.39 8.36
N GLY A 86 -5.25 12.28 8.99
CA GLY A 86 -4.24 11.89 9.98
C GLY A 86 -2.83 11.68 9.39
N ASP A 87 -2.48 12.44 8.35
CA ASP A 87 -1.18 12.42 7.66
C ASP A 87 -0.73 11.03 7.18
N PRO A 88 -1.45 10.44 6.20
CA PRO A 88 -1.08 9.17 5.58
C PRO A 88 0.24 9.29 4.82
N VAL A 89 1.29 8.62 5.33
CA VAL A 89 2.66 8.77 4.78
C VAL A 89 2.91 7.90 3.54
N VAL A 90 2.27 6.74 3.46
CA VAL A 90 2.37 5.80 2.32
C VAL A 90 1.01 5.14 2.07
N GLY A 91 0.58 5.06 0.81
CA GLY A 91 -0.53 4.23 0.37
C GLY A 91 -0.07 2.96 -0.35
N PHE A 92 -0.77 1.85 -0.12
CA PHE A 92 -0.66 0.59 -0.87
C PHE A 92 -2.06 0.27 -1.40
N PHE A 93 -2.26 0.32 -2.72
CA PHE A 93 -3.58 0.18 -3.35
C PHE A 93 -3.81 -1.17 -4.02
N ILE A 94 -5.04 -1.44 -4.47
CA ILE A 94 -5.42 -2.59 -5.29
C ILE A 94 -6.47 -2.18 -6.35
N VAL A 95 -6.02 -2.06 -7.60
CA VAL A 95 -6.68 -1.44 -8.77
C VAL A 95 -6.37 -2.17 -10.11
N ASP A 96 -6.60 -3.49 -10.25
CA ASP A 96 -6.39 -4.24 -11.53
C ASP A 96 -7.69 -4.20 -12.33
N GLU A 97 -7.92 -5.09 -13.29
CA GLU A 97 -9.29 -5.42 -13.66
C GLU A 97 -10.08 -5.97 -12.43
N LEU A 98 -9.39 -6.38 -11.34
CA LEU A 98 -9.86 -6.31 -9.95
C LEU A 98 -8.86 -5.65 -8.94
N CYS A 99 -7.59 -6.10 -8.79
CA CYS A 99 -6.66 -5.66 -7.70
C CYS A 99 -5.11 -5.55 -8.02
N MET A 100 -4.59 -4.38 -8.44
CA MET A 100 -3.18 -4.03 -8.83
C MET A 100 -2.57 -2.97 -7.90
N LEU A 101 -1.31 -3.09 -7.52
CA LEU A 101 -0.72 -2.24 -6.49
C LEU A 101 0.15 -1.11 -7.06
N ALA A 102 -0.27 0.13 -6.81
CA ALA A 102 0.52 1.33 -7.08
C ALA A 102 0.98 1.95 -5.75
N LEU A 103 2.28 2.28 -5.64
CA LEU A 103 2.78 3.15 -4.58
C LEU A 103 2.74 4.60 -5.05
N TYR A 104 1.91 5.41 -4.39
CA TYR A 104 1.99 6.86 -4.45
C TYR A 104 2.36 7.39 -3.06
N SER A 105 3.48 8.12 -2.99
CA SER A 105 3.84 8.91 -1.81
C SER A 105 3.02 10.21 -1.81
N ALA A 106 2.13 10.38 -0.84
CA ALA A 106 1.40 11.63 -0.66
C ALA A 106 2.35 12.70 -0.11
N ALA A 107 2.87 13.57 -0.99
CA ALA A 107 3.64 14.73 -0.58
C ALA A 107 2.68 15.80 -0.01
N THR A 108 2.48 15.80 1.31
CA THR A 108 1.70 16.82 2.02
C THR A 108 2.35 18.18 1.87
N SER A 109 1.80 18.99 0.97
CA SER A 109 2.18 20.40 0.79
C SER A 109 1.25 21.29 1.62
N LEU A 110 1.84 22.11 2.49
CA LEU A 110 1.24 23.23 3.18
C LEU A 110 2.06 24.49 2.87
#